data_AF-A0A3D3GN18-F1
#
_entry.id   AF-A0A3D3GN18-F1
#
_cell.length_a   1.000
_cell.length_b   1.000
_cell.length_c   1.000
_cell.angle_alpha   90.00
_cell.angle_beta   90.00
_cell.angle_gamma   90.00
#
_symmetry.space_group_name_H-M   'P 1'
#
loop_
_entity.id
_entity.type
_entity.pdbx_description
1 polymer ?
#
loop_
_entity_poly.entity_id
_entity_poly.type
_entity_poly.pdbx_seq_one_letter_code
_entity_poly.pdbx_strand_id
1 'polypeptide(L)'
;MLGFAAWAGWRWVQFGLLFFALTALRDVAATWFLLTRRPDISGHRFCTADLLAYISCAMPLLYVPGPDHGKLFFFASNVLAISGFGLATTALFELGVSFGISPAYRGTVESGVYRYTRHPMYTGYAIAEASFILSNPYNIWIYAISMLLYRLRALSENSILKQT
;
A
#
# COMPACT_ATOMS: atom_id res chain seq x y z
N MET A 1 -7.59 8.62 3.93
CA MET A 1 -6.85 8.53 2.66
C MET A 1 -7.67 9.05 1.47
N LEU A 2 -8.79 9.75 1.71
CA LEU A 2 -9.65 10.26 0.62
C LEU A 2 -8.91 11.18 -0.36
N GLY A 3 -8.01 12.03 0.13
CA GLY A 3 -7.19 12.87 -0.75
C GLY A 3 -6.32 12.05 -1.71
N PHE A 4 -5.75 10.93 -1.25
CA PHE A 4 -4.95 10.04 -2.09
C PHE A 4 -5.83 9.30 -3.10
N ALA A 5 -7.00 8.83 -2.67
CA ALA A 5 -7.99 8.22 -3.56
C ALA A 5 -8.46 9.20 -4.66
N ALA A 6 -8.74 10.45 -4.31
CA ALA A 6 -9.14 11.48 -5.26
C ALA A 6 -8.01 11.80 -6.25
N TRP A 7 -6.77 11.92 -5.77
CA TRP A 7 -5.61 12.16 -6.62
C TRP A 7 -5.36 10.98 -7.59
N ALA A 8 -5.40 9.75 -7.09
CA ALA A 8 -5.28 8.55 -7.91
C ALA A 8 -6.42 8.45 -8.93
N GLY A 9 -7.67 8.77 -8.54
CA GLY A 9 -8.82 8.81 -9.43
C GLY A 9 -8.66 9.85 -10.54
N TRP A 10 -8.18 11.05 -10.20
CA TRP A 10 -7.87 12.09 -11.19
C TRP A 10 -6.80 11.60 -12.18
N ARG A 11 -5.72 10.99 -11.69
CA ARG A 11 -4.66 10.40 -12.53
C ARG A 11 -5.20 9.29 -13.44
N TRP A 12 -6.13 8.48 -12.94
CA TRP A 12 -6.79 7.47 -13.76
C TRP A 12 -7.59 8.09 -14.91
N VAL A 13 -8.34 9.16 -14.67
CA VAL A 13 -9.07 9.88 -15.73
C VAL A 13 -8.12 10.47 -16.78
N GLN A 14 -6.93 10.93 -16.38
CA GLN A 14 -5.94 11.49 -17.31
C GLN A 14 -5.24 10.43 -18.16
N PHE A 15 -4.84 9.30 -17.56
CA PHE A 15 -3.96 8.32 -18.21
C PHE A 15 -4.63 7.01 -18.60
N GLY A 16 -5.83 6.70 -18.07
CA GLY A 16 -6.55 5.45 -18.32
C GLY A 16 -5.88 4.18 -17.76
N LEU A 17 -4.81 4.31 -16.95
CA LEU A 17 -4.04 3.18 -16.45
C LEU A 17 -4.73 2.50 -15.25
N LEU A 18 -4.85 1.17 -15.32
CA LEU A 18 -5.52 0.35 -14.32
C LEU A 18 -4.94 0.50 -12.92
N PHE A 19 -3.63 0.67 -12.80
CA PHE A 19 -2.95 0.87 -11.52
C PHE A 19 -3.49 2.06 -10.73
N PHE A 20 -3.76 3.20 -11.38
CA PHE A 20 -4.31 4.37 -10.68
C PHE A 20 -5.76 4.11 -10.24
N ALA A 21 -6.55 3.39 -11.04
CA ALA A 21 -7.89 2.98 -10.67
C ALA A 21 -7.88 2.06 -9.44
N LEU A 22 -7.00 1.06 -9.43
CA LEU A 22 -6.84 0.12 -8.32
C LEU A 22 -6.30 0.81 -7.06
N THR A 23 -5.37 1.75 -7.22
CA THR A 23 -4.88 2.59 -6.11
C THR A 23 -6.02 3.40 -5.50
N ALA A 24 -6.83 4.06 -6.34
CA ALA A 24 -7.97 4.84 -5.89
C ALA A 24 -8.98 3.98 -5.13
N LEU A 25 -9.36 2.82 -5.69
CA LEU A 25 -10.28 1.88 -5.06
C LEU A 25 -9.77 1.40 -3.69
N ARG A 26 -8.49 1.00 -3.63
CA ARG A 26 -7.85 0.55 -2.40
C ARG A 26 -7.81 1.67 -1.35
N ASP A 27 -7.53 2.91 -1.74
CA ASP A 27 -7.45 4.04 -0.81
C ASP A 27 -8.82 4.51 -0.32
N VAL A 28 -9.90 4.29 -1.10
CA VAL A 28 -11.28 4.42 -0.63
C VAL A 28 -11.57 3.38 0.45
N ALA A 29 -11.28 2.11 0.19
CA ALA A 29 -11.48 1.03 1.16
C ALA A 29 -10.64 1.26 2.44
N ALA A 30 -9.38 1.68 2.28
CA ALA A 30 -8.50 1.98 3.39
C ALA A 30 -9.02 3.17 4.22
N THR A 31 -9.60 4.19 3.57
CA THR A 31 -10.25 5.28 4.29
C THR A 31 -11.39 4.78 5.15
N TRP A 32 -12.28 3.94 4.60
CA TRP A 32 -13.40 3.39 5.37
C TRP A 32 -12.90 2.72 6.66
N PHE A 33 -11.94 1.81 6.55
CA PHE A 33 -11.39 1.12 7.72
C PHE A 33 -10.65 2.05 8.68
N LEU A 34 -10.00 3.11 8.19
CA LEU A 34 -9.37 4.11 9.06
C LEU A 34 -10.37 4.94 9.86
N LEU A 35 -11.58 5.14 9.33
CA LEU A 35 -12.66 5.85 10.03
C LEU A 35 -13.37 4.94 11.04
N THR A 36 -13.46 3.64 10.75
CA THR A 36 -14.08 2.64 11.65
C THR A 36 -13.08 1.90 12.53
N ARG A 37 -11.82 2.37 12.61
CA ARG A 37 -10.74 1.66 13.30
C ARG A 37 -10.92 1.62 14.82
N ARG A 38 -10.39 0.58 15.45
CA ARG A 38 -10.26 0.49 16.92
C ARG A 38 -9.25 1.51 17.46
N PRO A 39 -9.44 2.00 18.70
CA PRO A 39 -8.47 2.88 19.35
C PRO A 39 -7.13 2.15 19.54
N ASP A 40 -6.06 2.94 19.58
CA ASP A 40 -4.73 2.42 19.93
C ASP A 40 -4.68 2.05 21.42
N ILE A 41 -4.18 0.85 21.71
CA ILE A 41 -4.07 0.29 23.06
C ILE A 41 -2.64 0.45 23.60
N SER A 42 -1.66 0.72 22.73
CA SER A 42 -0.24 0.81 23.11
C SER A 42 0.18 2.16 23.71
N GLY A 43 -0.73 3.14 23.80
CA GLY A 43 -0.40 4.48 24.31
C GLY A 43 0.63 5.20 23.44
N HIS A 44 0.67 4.89 22.14
CA HIS A 44 1.68 5.40 21.22
C HIS A 44 1.56 6.92 21.07
N ARG A 45 2.68 7.62 21.26
CA ARG A 45 2.78 9.05 20.96
C ARG A 45 3.32 9.23 19.55
N PHE A 46 2.80 10.24 18.86
CA PHE A 46 3.20 10.54 17.49
C PHE A 46 4.73 10.69 17.38
N CYS A 47 5.34 9.92 16.48
CA CYS A 47 6.78 9.81 16.31
C CYS A 47 7.17 9.86 14.82
N THR A 48 8.47 9.85 14.54
CA THR A 48 9.03 9.82 13.18
C THR A 48 8.52 8.63 12.36
N ALA A 49 8.23 7.50 13.01
CA ALA A 49 7.66 6.32 12.37
C ALA A 49 6.28 6.59 11.75
N ASP A 50 5.47 7.46 12.36
CA ASP A 50 4.16 7.84 11.83
C ASP A 50 4.29 8.70 10.59
N LEU A 51 5.24 9.64 10.59
CA LEU A 51 5.52 10.47 9.43
C LEU A 51 5.99 9.62 8.25
N LEU A 52 6.94 8.71 8.49
CA LEU A 52 7.41 7.74 7.48
C LEU A 52 6.26 6.87 6.97
N ALA A 53 5.34 6.50 7.85
CA ALA A 53 4.15 5.76 7.49
C ALA A 53 3.25 6.54 6.52
N TYR A 54 2.96 7.81 6.76
CA TYR A 54 2.18 8.62 5.83
C TYR A 54 2.92 8.87 4.51
N ILE A 55 4.23 9.12 4.54
CA ILE A 55 5.05 9.32 3.33
C ILE A 55 5.01 8.07 2.45
N SER A 56 5.19 6.88 3.04
CA SER A 56 5.11 5.62 2.27
C SER A 56 3.76 5.43 1.57
N CYS A 57 2.69 5.90 2.20
CA CYS A 57 1.34 5.72 1.70
C CYS A 57 1.07 6.58 0.45
N ALA A 58 1.78 7.71 0.33
CA ALA A 58 1.73 8.59 -0.83
C ALA A 58 2.61 8.11 -2.00
N MET A 59 3.56 7.18 -1.79
CA MET A 59 4.50 6.75 -2.82
C MET A 59 3.86 6.27 -4.14
N PRO A 60 2.78 5.45 -4.13
CA PRO A 60 2.12 5.02 -5.36
C PRO A 60 1.66 6.17 -6.27
N LEU A 61 1.40 7.35 -5.71
CA LEU A 61 0.91 8.51 -6.46
C LEU A 61 2.00 9.16 -7.33
N LEU A 62 3.27 8.96 -6.97
CA LEU A 62 4.43 9.55 -7.62
C LEU A 62 4.88 8.79 -8.88
N TYR A 63 4.40 7.55 -9.06
CA TYR A 63 4.81 6.69 -10.17
C TYR A 63 4.49 7.29 -11.53
N VAL A 64 5.47 7.39 -12.42
CA VAL A 64 5.31 8.11 -13.68
C VAL A 64 4.87 7.12 -14.78
N PRO A 65 3.78 7.39 -15.52
CA PRO A 65 3.41 6.64 -16.71
C PRO A 65 4.58 6.55 -17.70
N GLY A 66 4.71 5.40 -18.35
CA GLY A 66 5.73 5.23 -19.38
C GLY A 66 5.23 5.51 -20.79
N PRO A 67 6.13 5.53 -21.78
CA PRO A 67 5.78 5.51 -23.19
C PRO A 67 4.87 4.31 -23.52
N ASP A 68 4.20 4.34 -24.67
CA ASP A 68 3.50 3.14 -25.18
C ASP A 68 4.49 1.99 -25.35
N HIS A 69 4.33 0.95 -24.54
CA HIS A 69 5.15 -0.26 -24.59
C HIS A 69 4.38 -1.37 -25.31
N GLY A 70 5.11 -2.34 -25.86
CA GLY A 70 4.50 -3.44 -26.60
C GLY A 70 3.40 -4.14 -25.79
N LYS A 71 2.38 -4.67 -26.49
CA LYS A 71 1.17 -5.29 -25.89
C LYS A 71 1.48 -6.30 -24.77
N LEU A 72 2.58 -7.04 -24.89
CA LEU A 72 3.03 -8.00 -23.87
C LEU A 72 3.40 -7.34 -22.55
N PHE A 73 4.18 -6.25 -22.57
CA PHE A 73 4.57 -5.51 -21.36
C PHE A 73 3.37 -4.85 -20.70
N PHE A 74 2.45 -4.29 -21.50
CA PHE A 74 1.20 -3.73 -21.00
C PHE A 74 0.35 -4.81 -20.29
N PHE A 75 0.20 -5.98 -20.91
CA PHE A 75 -0.53 -7.10 -20.31
C PHE A 75 0.13 -7.59 -19.02
N ALA A 76 1.45 -7.83 -19.04
CA ALA A 76 2.20 -8.29 -17.87
C ALA A 76 2.12 -7.29 -16.70
N SER A 77 2.24 -5.99 -16.99
CA SER A 77 2.06 -4.93 -16.00
C SER A 77 0.68 -4.98 -15.35
N ASN A 78 -0.40 -5.07 -16.15
CA ASN A 78 -1.75 -5.15 -15.61
C ASN A 78 -1.99 -6.40 -14.74
N VAL A 79 -1.50 -7.57 -15.16
CA VAL A 79 -1.59 -8.80 -14.36
C VAL A 79 -0.88 -8.63 -13.02
N LEU A 80 0.30 -8.03 -13.02
CA LEU A 80 1.07 -7.80 -11.80
C LEU A 80 0.39 -6.76 -10.88
N ALA A 81 -0.16 -5.69 -11.45
CA ALA A 81 -0.93 -4.69 -10.72
C ALA A 81 -2.18 -5.31 -10.05
N ILE A 82 -2.97 -6.07 -10.81
CA ILE A 82 -4.17 -6.77 -10.29
C ILE A 82 -3.78 -7.73 -9.17
N SER A 83 -2.72 -8.51 -9.35
CA SER A 83 -2.27 -9.50 -8.36
C SER A 83 -1.81 -8.82 -7.06
N GLY A 84 -1.01 -7.76 -7.17
CA GLY A 84 -0.51 -7.01 -6.01
C GLY A 84 -1.62 -6.27 -5.26
N PHE A 85 -2.49 -5.55 -5.96
CA PHE A 85 -3.63 -4.89 -5.33
C PHE A 85 -4.67 -5.86 -4.81
N GLY A 86 -4.85 -7.03 -5.44
CA GLY A 86 -5.70 -8.11 -4.94
C GLY A 86 -5.22 -8.62 -3.59
N LEU A 87 -3.91 -8.91 -3.47
CA LEU A 87 -3.30 -9.33 -2.21
C LEU A 87 -3.42 -8.23 -1.14
N ALA A 88 -3.09 -6.98 -1.49
CA ALA A 88 -3.15 -5.87 -0.55
C ALA A 88 -4.57 -5.57 -0.07
N THR A 89 -5.54 -5.64 -0.97
CA THR A 89 -6.96 -5.45 -0.65
C THR A 89 -7.47 -6.59 0.23
N THR A 90 -7.10 -7.85 -0.06
CA THR A 90 -7.46 -9.00 0.78
C THR A 90 -6.90 -8.84 2.20
N ALA A 91 -5.62 -8.45 2.32
CA ALA A 91 -5.01 -8.15 3.60
C ALA A 91 -5.74 -7.01 4.33
N LEU A 92 -6.11 -5.93 3.63
CA LEU A 92 -6.87 -4.83 4.21
C LEU A 92 -8.22 -5.28 4.79
N PHE A 93 -8.96 -6.12 4.04
CA PHE A 93 -10.25 -6.64 4.50
C PHE A 93 -10.11 -7.59 5.69
N GLU A 94 -9.09 -8.45 5.71
CA GLU A 94 -8.82 -9.33 6.85
C GLU A 94 -8.42 -8.54 8.11
N LEU A 95 -7.65 -7.46 7.94
CA LEU A 95 -7.27 -6.61 9.05
C LEU A 95 -8.46 -5.79 9.58
N GLY A 96 -9.32 -5.33 8.67
CA GLY A 96 -10.57 -4.65 8.98
C GLY A 96 -10.42 -3.48 9.96
N VAL A 97 -11.08 -3.55 11.10
CA VAL A 97 -11.06 -2.50 12.14
C VAL A 97 -9.73 -2.40 12.89
N SER A 98 -8.80 -3.34 12.72
CA SER A 98 -7.43 -3.26 13.26
C SER A 98 -6.50 -2.46 12.35
N PHE A 99 -6.95 -2.03 11.16
CA PHE A 99 -6.14 -1.25 10.23
C PHE A 99 -5.77 0.14 10.76
N GLY A 100 -4.52 0.54 10.49
CA GLY A 100 -3.99 1.87 10.74
C GLY A 100 -2.84 2.18 9.78
N ILE A 101 -2.69 3.46 9.42
CA ILE A 101 -1.51 3.90 8.66
C ILE A 101 -0.27 3.91 9.56
N SER A 102 -0.44 4.43 10.77
CA SER A 102 0.59 4.59 11.79
C SER A 102 0.84 3.27 12.55
N PRO A 103 2.12 2.92 12.82
CA PRO A 103 2.45 1.79 13.68
C PRO A 103 1.81 1.96 15.06
N ALA A 104 0.87 1.09 15.39
CA ALA A 104 0.21 1.09 16.70
C ALA A 104 -0.51 -0.24 16.91
N TYR A 105 -0.66 -0.64 18.16
CA TYR A 105 -1.28 -1.93 18.50
C TYR A 105 -2.80 -1.83 18.56
N ARG A 106 -3.48 -2.60 17.71
CA ARG A 106 -4.96 -2.65 17.60
C ARG A 106 -5.50 -4.08 17.59
N GLY A 107 -4.74 -5.00 18.19
CA GLY A 107 -4.98 -6.44 18.14
C GLY A 107 -4.31 -7.12 16.94
N THR A 108 -3.81 -8.34 17.15
CA THR A 108 -3.15 -9.15 16.12
C THR A 108 -4.18 -9.92 15.29
N VAL A 109 -3.99 -9.95 13.98
CA VAL A 109 -4.78 -10.78 13.05
C VAL A 109 -3.88 -11.86 12.48
N GLU A 110 -4.26 -13.13 12.66
CA GLU A 110 -3.52 -14.31 12.19
C GLU A 110 -4.40 -15.24 11.33
N SER A 111 -5.50 -14.73 10.80
CA SER A 111 -6.36 -15.44 9.84
C SER A 111 -5.90 -15.25 8.40
N GLY A 112 -6.42 -16.06 7.48
CA GLY A 112 -6.28 -15.86 6.03
C GLY A 112 -4.86 -15.62 5.52
N VAL A 113 -4.62 -14.56 4.76
CA VAL A 113 -3.30 -14.23 4.19
C VAL A 113 -2.25 -13.89 5.26
N TYR A 114 -2.68 -13.43 6.44
CA TYR A 114 -1.78 -13.15 7.57
C TYR A 114 -1.19 -14.42 8.21
N ARG A 115 -1.68 -15.62 7.86
CA ARG A 115 -1.06 -16.89 8.28
C ARG A 115 0.31 -17.14 7.64
N TYR A 116 0.52 -16.61 6.44
CA TYR A 116 1.72 -16.89 5.65
C TYR A 116 2.81 -15.85 5.83
N THR A 117 2.43 -14.60 6.09
CA THR A 117 3.35 -13.49 6.32
C THR A 117 2.70 -12.48 7.27
N ARG A 118 3.52 -11.79 8.06
CA ARG A 118 3.04 -10.74 8.97
C ARG A 118 2.65 -9.45 8.24
N HIS A 119 3.18 -9.27 7.03
CA HIS A 119 3.06 -8.02 6.27
C HIS A 119 2.52 -8.24 4.84
N PRO A 120 1.41 -9.00 4.65
CA PRO A 120 0.90 -9.35 3.32
C PRO A 120 0.49 -8.12 2.51
N MET A 121 0.00 -7.08 3.20
CA MET A 121 -0.36 -5.81 2.57
C MET A 121 0.86 -5.13 1.91
N TYR A 122 2.02 -5.13 2.57
CA TYR A 122 3.27 -4.57 2.00
C TYR A 122 3.80 -5.42 0.86
N THR A 123 3.67 -6.74 0.94
CA THR A 123 3.97 -7.63 -0.18
C THR A 123 3.09 -7.29 -1.40
N GLY A 124 1.78 -7.08 -1.18
CA GLY A 124 0.86 -6.66 -2.23
C GLY A 124 1.25 -5.32 -2.86
N TYR A 125 1.66 -4.34 -2.05
CA TYR A 125 2.15 -3.04 -2.55
C TYR A 125 3.43 -3.19 -3.38
N ALA A 126 4.40 -3.98 -2.93
CA ALA A 126 5.61 -4.25 -3.69
C ALA A 126 5.31 -4.88 -5.06
N ILE A 127 4.44 -5.90 -5.10
CA ILE A 127 4.04 -6.53 -6.36
C ILE A 127 3.33 -5.51 -7.26
N ALA A 128 2.36 -4.77 -6.72
CA ALA A 128 1.59 -3.79 -7.48
C ALA A 128 2.50 -2.71 -8.09
N GLU A 129 3.43 -2.17 -7.30
CA GLU A 129 4.33 -1.11 -7.74
C GLU A 129 5.42 -1.59 -8.72
N ALA A 130 5.86 -2.84 -8.60
CA ALA A 130 6.77 -3.44 -9.58
C ALA A 130 6.17 -3.44 -11.00
N SER A 131 4.83 -3.46 -11.13
CA SER A 131 4.16 -3.38 -12.44
C SER A 131 4.52 -2.12 -13.22
N PHE A 132 4.76 -1.00 -12.53
CA PHE A 132 5.07 0.28 -13.14
C PHE A 132 6.53 0.41 -13.58
N ILE A 133 7.42 -0.44 -13.07
CA ILE A 133 8.80 -0.54 -13.56
C ILE A 133 8.80 -1.13 -14.98
N LEU A 134 7.92 -2.10 -15.24
CA LEU A 134 7.76 -2.68 -16.58
C LEU A 134 7.28 -1.66 -17.61
N SER A 135 6.48 -0.69 -17.17
CA SER A 135 5.98 0.40 -18.03
C SER A 135 6.98 1.55 -18.16
N ASN A 136 7.75 1.84 -17.12
CA ASN A 136 8.76 2.91 -17.15
C ASN A 136 9.92 2.52 -16.21
N PRO A 137 11.08 2.14 -16.76
CA PRO A 137 12.23 1.70 -15.97
C PRO A 137 12.72 2.74 -14.95
N TYR A 138 12.51 4.04 -15.20
CA TYR A 138 12.90 5.09 -14.25
C TYR A 138 12.13 5.05 -12.93
N ASN A 139 10.97 4.37 -12.90
CA ASN A 139 10.24 4.13 -11.65
C ASN A 139 10.99 3.21 -10.68
N ILE A 140 12.10 2.57 -11.09
CA ILE A 140 12.96 1.78 -10.19
C ILE A 140 13.43 2.58 -8.96
N TRP A 141 13.67 3.89 -9.11
CA TRP A 141 14.10 4.75 -8.00
C TRP A 141 12.97 4.98 -7.00
N ILE A 142 11.76 5.26 -7.49
CA ILE A 142 10.55 5.40 -6.66
C ILE A 142 10.27 4.07 -5.95
N TYR A 143 10.42 2.96 -6.67
CA TYR A 143 10.27 1.62 -6.12
C TYR A 143 11.27 1.32 -5.01
N ALA A 144 12.55 1.60 -5.22
CA ALA A 144 13.58 1.40 -4.20
C ALA A 144 13.28 2.19 -2.90
N ILE A 145 12.84 3.44 -3.04
CA ILE A 145 12.44 4.28 -1.90
C ILE A 145 11.19 3.69 -1.22
N SER A 146 10.20 3.25 -1.99
CA SER A 146 8.98 2.63 -1.46
C SER A 146 9.29 1.36 -0.67
N MET A 147 10.18 0.51 -1.19
CA MET A 147 10.62 -0.71 -0.51
C MET A 147 11.36 -0.41 0.80
N LEU A 148 12.21 0.62 0.81
CA LEU A 148 12.87 1.07 2.03
C LEU A 148 11.85 1.53 3.06
N LEU A 149 10.86 2.35 2.66
CA LEU A 149 9.84 2.84 3.57
C LEU A 149 8.94 1.73 4.11
N TYR A 150 8.54 0.76 3.28
CA TYR A 150 7.78 -0.41 3.75
C TYR A 150 8.59 -1.26 4.72
N ARG A 151 9.89 -1.42 4.48
CA ARG A 151 10.78 -2.11 5.42
C ARG A 151 10.88 -1.38 6.75
N LEU A 152 11.06 -0.05 6.74
CA LEU A 152 11.13 0.74 7.96
C LEU A 152 9.82 0.66 8.76
N ARG A 153 8.67 0.77 8.08
CA ARG A 153 7.34 0.57 8.70
C ARG A 153 7.18 -0.80 9.33
N ALA A 154 7.51 -1.86 8.59
CA ALA A 154 7.40 -3.23 9.09
C ALA A 154 8.27 -3.46 10.33
N LEU A 155 9.47 -2.86 10.38
CA LEU A 155 10.34 -2.91 11.55
C LEU A 155 9.75 -2.16 12.75
N SER A 156 9.20 -0.96 12.53
CA SER A 156 8.52 -0.19 13.58
C SER A 156 7.31 -0.94 14.13
N GLU A 157 6.48 -1.54 13.28
CA GLU A 157 5.32 -2.33 13.69
C GLU A 157 5.74 -3.58 14.48
N ASN A 158 6.77 -4.29 14.02
CA ASN A 158 7.31 -5.44 14.73
C ASN A 158 7.88 -5.06 16.10
N SER A 159 8.42 -3.83 16.27
CA SER A 159 8.95 -3.36 17.55
C SER A 159 7.83 -3.12 18.57
N ILE A 160 6.70 -2.56 18.14
CA ILE A 160 5.52 -2.33 18.98
C ILE A 160 4.92 -3.67 19.42
N LEU A 161 4.81 -4.63 18.50
CA LEU A 161 4.28 -5.97 18.81
C LEU A 161 5.13 -6.77 19.81
N LYS A 162 6.41 -6.44 19.97
CA LYS A 162 7.27 -7.08 20.97
C LYS A 162 7.11 -6.49 22.38
N GLN A 163 6.54 -5.30 22.49
CA GLN A 163 6.40 -4.57 23.75
C GLN A 163 5.04 -4.80 24.43
N THR A 164 4.08 -5.38 23.69
CA THR A 164 2.74 -5.75 24.13
C THR A 164 2.68 -7.24 24.45
#